data_AF-A0A7U6RDV6-F1
#
_entry.id   AF-A0A7U6RDV6-F1
#
_cell.length_a   1.000
_cell.length_b   1.000
_cell.length_c   1.000
_cell.angle_alpha   90.00
_cell.angle_beta   90.00
_cell.angle_gamma   90.00
#
_symmetry.space_group_name_H-M   'P 1'
#
loop_
_entity.id
_entity.type
_entity.pdbx_description
1 polymer ?
#
loop_
_entity_poly.entity_id
_entity_poly.type
_entity_poly.pdbx_seq_one_letter_code
_entity_poly.pdbx_strand_id
1 'polypeptide(L)' 'MLFTETAVFTKRVKELLDDDAYRLLQVRLMISPEAGDLIEGTGGLRKLRVAANGHGKRGGARVIYYHFISKSQIALLYI' A
#
# COMPACT_ATOMS: atom_id res chain seq x y z
N MET A 1 -7.53 11.36 -5.73
CA MET A 1 -7.77 10.00 -5.16
C MET A 1 -7.62 10.08 -3.65
N LEU A 2 -8.59 9.55 -2.90
CA LEU A 2 -8.56 9.55 -1.43
C LEU A 2 -7.88 8.27 -0.91
N PHE A 3 -7.02 8.40 0.10
CA PHE A 3 -6.47 7.26 0.84
C PHE A 3 -7.18 7.13 2.19
N THR A 4 -7.56 5.91 2.54
CA THR A 4 -8.11 5.58 3.85
C THR A 4 -7.32 4.44 4.44
N GLU A 5 -6.90 4.60 5.68
CA GLU A 5 -6.05 3.65 6.38
C GLU A 5 -6.86 2.91 7.45
N THR A 6 -6.61 1.61 7.61
CA THR A 6 -7.01 0.93 8.83
C THR A 6 -6.06 1.32 9.97
N ALA A 7 -6.53 1.26 11.21
CA ALA A 7 -5.68 1.54 12.37
C ALA A 7 -4.41 0.66 12.42
N VAL A 8 -4.53 -0.61 11.97
CA VAL A 8 -3.40 -1.54 11.90
C VAL A 8 -2.39 -1.09 10.85
N PHE A 9 -2.84 -0.66 9.68
CA PHE A 9 -1.96 -0.09 8.65
C PHE A 9 -1.21 1.14 9.17
N THR A 10 -1.94 2.12 9.73
CA THR A 10 -1.34 3.37 10.24
C THR A 10 -0.27 3.12 11.31
N LYS A 11 -0.47 2.11 12.17
CA LYS A 11 0.54 1.75 13.17
C LYS A 11 1.79 1.16 12.52
N ARG A 12 1.64 0.16 11.64
CA ARG A 12 2.77 -0.57 11.06
C ARG A 12 3.55 0.24 10.03
N VAL A 13 2.86 1.08 9.24
CA VAL A 13 3.53 1.88 8.21
C VAL A 13 4.56 2.83 8.83
N LYS A 14 4.28 3.39 10.02
CA LYS A 14 5.21 4.24 10.76
C LYS A 14 6.43 3.49 11.30
N GLU A 15 6.30 2.19 11.53
CA GLU A 15 7.40 1.32 11.99
C GLU A 15 8.28 0.85 10.82
N LEU A 16 7.71 0.75 9.62
CA LEU A 16 8.34 0.11 8.46
C LEU A 16 8.85 1.11 7.41
N LEU A 17 8.17 2.23 7.22
CA LEU A 17 8.44 3.22 6.19
C LEU A 17 8.66 4.59 6.83
N ASP A 18 9.63 5.34 6.31
CA ASP A 18 9.74 6.77 6.57
C ASP A 18 8.71 7.55 5.73
N ASP A 19 8.57 8.85 6.03
CA ASP A 19 7.57 9.70 5.39
C ASP A 19 7.76 9.80 3.87
N ASP A 20 9.00 9.72 3.39
CA ASP A 20 9.31 9.79 1.96
C ASP A 20 8.98 8.50 1.22
N ALA A 21 9.31 7.34 1.80
CA ALA A 21 8.88 6.04 1.29
C ALA A 21 7.36 5.90 1.32
N TYR A 22 6.70 6.41 2.37
CA TYR A 22 5.24 6.39 2.45
C TYR A 22 4.60 7.30 1.38
N ARG A 23 5.15 8.50 1.18
CA ARG A 23 4.72 9.40 0.09
C ARG A 23 4.93 8.78 -1.28
N LEU A 24 6.05 8.09 -1.50
CA LEU A 24 6.33 7.41 -2.78
C LEU A 24 5.32 6.27 -3.05
N LEU A 25 4.94 5.51 -2.01
CA LEU A 25 3.86 4.53 -2.11
C LEU A 25 2.55 5.19 -2.55
N GLN A 26 2.15 6.28 -1.90
CA GLN A 26 0.90 7.00 -2.24
C GLN A 26 0.96 7.53 -3.68
N VAL A 27 2.04 8.16 -4.10
CA VAL A 27 2.24 8.65 -5.48
C VAL A 27 2.14 7.51 -6.49
N ARG A 28 2.81 6.38 -6.23
CA ARG A 28 2.76 5.21 -7.10
C ARG A 28 1.33 4.69 -7.26
N LEU A 29 0.57 4.60 -6.16
CA LEU A 29 -0.81 4.16 -6.17
C LEU A 29 -1.78 5.17 -6.80
N MET A 30 -1.47 6.47 -6.75
CA MET A 30 -2.25 7.49 -7.46
C MET A 30 -2.07 7.39 -8.98
N ILE A 31 -0.86 7.08 -9.45
CA ILE A 31 -0.55 6.97 -10.89
C ILE A 31 -1.04 5.63 -11.46
N SER A 32 -0.82 4.53 -10.73
CA SER A 32 -1.22 3.19 -11.15
C SER A 32 -1.83 2.44 -9.97
N PRO A 33 -3.16 2.60 -9.74
CA PRO A 33 -3.89 1.88 -8.69
C PRO A 33 -3.84 0.36 -8.84
N GLU A 34 -3.59 -0.16 -10.04
CA GLU A 34 -3.45 -1.58 -10.36
C GLU A 34 -2.04 -2.14 -10.20
N ALA A 35 -1.06 -1.34 -9.75
CA ALA A 35 0.35 -1.74 -9.63
C ALA A 35 0.61 -2.94 -8.69
N GLY A 36 -0.32 -3.25 -7.78
CA GLY A 36 -0.29 -4.44 -6.94
C GLY A 36 -0.95 -5.65 -7.60
N ASP A 37 -0.34 -6.82 -7.40
CA ASP A 37 -0.86 -8.09 -7.89
C ASP A 37 -2.23 -8.38 -7.24
N LEU A 38 -3.21 -8.81 -8.05
CA LEU A 38 -4.50 -9.24 -7.55
C LEU A 38 -4.32 -10.48 -6.66
N ILE A 39 -4.93 -10.47 -5.49
CA ILE A 39 -5.01 -11.66 -4.63
C ILE A 39 -6.32 -12.38 -4.98
N GLU A 40 -6.21 -13.52 -5.65
CA GLU A 40 -7.37 -14.32 -6.06
C GLU A 40 -8.23 -14.75 -4.85
N GLY A 41 -9.54 -14.86 -5.06
CA GLY A 41 -10.48 -15.26 -4.01
C GLY A 41 -10.80 -14.19 -2.95
N THR A 42 -10.21 -12.99 -3.05
CA THR A 42 -10.43 -11.90 -2.06
C THR A 42 -11.43 -10.82 -2.49
N GLY A 43 -12.01 -10.97 -3.68
CA GLY A 43 -12.94 -9.98 -4.24
C GLY A 43 -12.29 -8.68 -4.69
N GLY A 44 -10.97 -8.62 -4.88
CA GLY A 44 -10.28 -7.46 -5.47
C GLY A 44 -9.13 -6.88 -4.65
N LEU A 45 -8.70 -7.52 -3.55
CA LEU A 45 -7.52 -7.06 -2.83
C LEU A 45 -6.27 -7.19 -3.69
N ARG A 46 -5.35 -6.23 -3.53
CA ARG A 46 -4.09 -6.16 -4.25
C ARG A 46 -2.93 -6.15 -3.29
N LYS A 47 -1.81 -6.73 -3.72
CA LYS A 47 -0.56 -6.85 -2.97
C LYS A 47 0.56 -6.12 -3.70
N LEU A 48 1.14 -5.10 -3.08
CA LEU A 48 2.22 -4.31 -3.65
C LEU A 48 3.47 -4.41 -2.77
N ARG A 49 4.61 -4.73 -3.40
CA ARG A 49 5.91 -4.69 -2.73
C ARG A 49 6.43 -3.24 -2.68
N VAL A 50 6.85 -2.81 -1.49
CA VAL A 50 7.48 -1.51 -1.25
C VAL A 50 8.86 -1.69 -0.62
N ALA A 51 9.74 -0.71 -0.82
CA ALA A 51 10.97 -0.63 -0.05
C ALA A 51 10.63 -0.19 1.39
N ALA A 52 11.19 -0.86 2.39
CA ALA A 52 11.08 -0.46 3.79
C ALA A 52 12.44 0.06 4.29
N ASN A 53 12.43 0.76 5.42
CA ASN A 53 13.60 1.42 5.98
C ASN A 53 14.73 0.44 6.32
N GLY A 54 15.98 0.88 6.13
CA GLY A 54 17.16 0.30 6.79
C GLY A 54 17.65 -1.07 6.32
N HIS A 55 16.98 -1.72 5.38
CA HIS A 55 17.43 -3.00 4.84
C HIS A 55 17.42 -2.93 3.31
N GLY A 56 18.57 -3.19 2.68
CA GLY A 56 18.71 -3.22 1.22
C GLY A 56 17.76 -4.21 0.53
N LYS A 57 18.10 -4.71 -0.68
CA LYS A 57 17.24 -5.57 -1.54
C LYS A 57 16.42 -6.71 -0.86
N ARG A 58 16.73 -7.10 0.39
CA ARG A 58 16.07 -8.15 1.18
C ARG A 58 14.98 -7.67 2.17
N GLY A 59 14.87 -6.39 2.53
CA GLY A 59 13.92 -5.92 3.55
C GLY A 59 12.69 -5.17 3.02
N GLY A 60 12.01 -5.69 2.00
CA GLY A 60 10.80 -5.04 1.47
C GLY A 60 9.54 -5.40 2.26
N ALA A 61 8.66 -4.42 2.50
CA ALA A 61 7.33 -4.65 3.06
C ALA A 61 6.29 -4.94 1.96
N ARG A 62 5.10 -5.44 2.35
CA ARG A 62 4.03 -5.76 1.40
C ARG A 62 2.74 -5.08 1.84
N VAL A 63 2.33 -4.11 1.05
CA VAL A 63 1.06 -3.40 1.25
C VAL A 63 -0.07 -4.24 0.65
N ILE A 64 -1.10 -4.48 1.44
CA ILE A 64 -2.39 -5.01 1.01
C ILE A 64 -3.38 -3.86 0.96
N TYR A 65 -4.02 -3.66 -0.19
CA TYR A 65 -4.97 -2.56 -0.39
C TYR A 65 -6.13 -2.97 -1.30
N TYR A 66 -7.18 -2.14 -1.30
CA TYR A 66 -8.30 -2.25 -2.23
C TYR A 66 -8.51 -0.94 -2.97
N HIS A 67 -8.76 -1.01 -4.28
CA HIS A 67 -9.06 0.15 -5.12
C HIS A 67 -10.57 0.24 -5.41
N PHE A 68 -11.26 1.18 -4.76
CA PHE A 68 -12.66 1.52 -5.05
C PHE A 68 -12.74 2.43 -6.27
N ILE A 69 -12.83 1.82 -7.46
CA ILE A 69 -12.83 2.52 -8.76
C ILE A 69 -13.90 3.62 -8.80
N SER A 70 -15.15 3.28 -8.47
CA SER A 70 -16.29 4.22 -8.53
C SER A 70 -16.18 5.41 -7.56
N LYS A 71 -15.35 5.29 -6.52
CA LYS A 71 -15.14 6.33 -5.51
C LYS A 71 -13.80 7.06 -5.66
N SER A 72 -12.96 6.69 -6.63
CA SER A 72 -11.57 7.16 -6.74
C SER A 72 -10.84 7.11 -5.39
N GLN A 73 -10.94 5.97 -4.71
CA GLN A 73 -10.44 5.78 -3.34
C GLN A 73 -9.61 4.50 -3.23
N ILE A 74 -8.54 4.56 -2.45
CA ILE A 74 -7.76 3.39 -2.06
C ILE A 74 -7.86 3.19 -0.55
N ALA A 75 -8.24 1.98 -0.14
CA ALA A 75 -8.19 1.55 1.25
C ALA A 75 -6.90 0.77 1.50
N LEU A 76 -6.03 1.29 2.36
CA LEU A 76 -4.78 0.66 2.80
C LEU A 76 -5.09 -0.21 4.02
N LEU A 77 -5.00 -1.53 3.84
CA LEU A 77 -5.50 -2.49 4.83
C LEU A 77 -4.42 -3.02 5.75
N TYR A 78 -3.24 -3.33 5.20
CA TYR A 78 -2.12 -3.92 5.94
C TYR A 78 -0.78 -3.64 5.23
N ILE A 79 0.32 -3.65 5.97
CA ILE A 79 1.70 -3.50 5.47
C ILE A 79 2.66 -4.36 6.28
#